data_AF-A0A7C3DI98-F1
#
_entry.id   AF-A0A7C3DI98-F1
#
_cell.length_a   1.000
_cell.length_b   1.000
_cell.length_c   1.000
_cell.angle_alpha   90.00
_cell.angle_beta   90.00
_cell.angle_gamma   90.00
#
_symmetry.space_group_name_H-M   'P 1'
#
loop_
_entity.id
_entity.type
_entity.pdbx_description
1 polymer ?
#
loop_
_entity_poly.entity_id
_entity_poly.type
_entity_poly.pdbx_seq_one_letter_code
_entity_poly.pdbx_strand_id
1 'polypeptide(L)'
;MNNQPKSTRVRIHSHITQSRFLHVEDALTIGRGKLRLFAGRYRRSAGMEAHVFHFLDLSDARVIFDALARGEQGFRYKEYKGTPPRNGNGAVSRVLSVAVKGENVYIELKTGPGKLTNTGAITPNGPAKVEVNVGFKLYEARRMAAEVLAYIHAWDVLRMIANQHLVSQPSPYLMVSTTSEANRAGTTPPREAPKPNGAAKPPAIIHSSPRPVTRKNKLASKADSSPGGNGRTRNGNAKQNGRSSPSQVLRYGDGTPVSADNLAECNTYVRYRQEKGTVPPSKRVLQQFYRRQAGV
;
A
#
# COMPACT_ATOMS: atom_id res chain seq x y z
N MET A 1 35.78 10.33 18.03
CA MET A 1 34.30 10.46 18.15
C MET A 1 33.69 10.06 16.81
N ASN A 2 32.59 9.29 16.78
CA ASN A 2 32.11 8.67 15.54
C ASN A 2 31.00 9.52 14.87
N ASN A 3 31.39 10.50 14.05
CA ASN A 3 30.48 11.37 13.30
C ASN A 3 29.88 10.67 12.07
N GLN A 4 29.12 9.58 12.28
CA GLN A 4 28.16 9.18 11.25
C GLN A 4 27.09 10.28 11.12
N PRO A 5 26.75 10.75 9.91
CA PRO A 5 25.67 11.70 9.72
C PRO A 5 24.36 11.05 10.19
N LYS A 6 23.65 11.68 11.13
CA LYS A 6 22.31 11.23 11.52
C LYS A 6 21.41 11.24 10.29
N SER A 7 21.09 10.05 9.79
CA SER A 7 20.21 9.87 8.62
C SER A 7 18.92 10.64 8.83
N THR A 8 18.80 11.76 8.11
CA THR A 8 17.67 12.67 8.22
C THR A 8 16.59 12.13 7.31
N ARG A 9 15.39 11.88 7.87
CA ARG A 9 14.26 11.31 7.13
C ARG A 9 13.93 12.17 5.92
N VAL A 10 13.68 11.52 4.78
CA VAL A 10 13.22 12.19 3.57
C VAL A 10 11.91 12.91 3.90
N ARG A 11 11.87 14.22 3.68
CA ARG A 11 10.64 15.01 3.79
C ARG A 11 9.92 14.90 2.45
N ILE A 12 8.72 14.32 2.49
CA ILE A 12 7.82 14.16 1.35
C ILE A 12 7.13 15.49 1.08
N HIS A 13 6.66 16.15 2.14
CA HIS A 13 6.10 17.50 2.10
C HIS A 13 6.56 18.33 3.31
N SER A 14 6.60 19.65 3.17
CA SER A 14 6.91 20.60 4.24
C SER A 14 6.04 21.85 4.14
N HIS A 15 5.09 22.00 5.06
CA HIS A 15 4.31 23.23 5.23
C HIS A 15 4.88 24.02 6.40
N ILE A 16 5.18 25.30 6.19
CA ILE A 16 5.85 26.15 7.18
C ILE A 16 5.11 27.50 7.27
N THR A 17 4.80 27.89 8.49
CA THR A 17 4.18 29.18 8.84
C THR A 17 5.11 29.94 9.78
N GLN A 18 4.85 31.24 10.01
CA GLN A 18 5.65 32.12 10.87
C GLN A 18 5.91 31.57 12.30
N SER A 19 5.04 30.69 12.81
CA SER A 19 5.10 30.16 14.18
C SER A 19 5.02 28.63 14.30
N ARG A 20 4.76 27.90 13.21
CA ARG A 20 4.52 26.44 13.23
C ARG A 20 4.94 25.78 11.93
N PHE A 21 5.29 24.50 11.98
CA PHE A 21 5.51 23.66 10.79
C PHE A 21 4.79 22.32 10.89
N LEU A 22 4.49 21.73 9.73
CA LEU A 22 4.24 20.30 9.55
C LEU A 22 5.20 19.76 8.49
N HIS A 23 5.82 18.63 8.78
CA HIS A 23 6.54 17.81 7.81
C HIS A 23 5.82 16.46 7.70
N VAL A 24 5.61 16.00 6.47
CA VAL A 24 5.27 14.61 6.18
C VAL A 24 6.57 13.92 5.79
N GLU A 25 7.02 12.96 6.60
CA GLU A 25 8.32 12.32 6.48
C GLU A 25 8.20 10.83 6.20
N ASP A 26 9.19 10.31 5.47
CA ASP A 26 9.36 8.88 5.25
C ASP A 26 9.60 8.11 6.56
N ALA A 27 8.76 7.10 6.76
CA ALA A 27 8.93 6.03 7.73
C ALA A 27 8.52 4.66 7.14
N LEU A 28 8.50 4.54 5.80
CA LEU A 28 8.01 3.38 5.06
C LEU A 28 8.91 2.14 5.24
N THR A 29 10.15 2.37 5.68
CA THR A 29 11.10 1.35 6.14
C THR A 29 10.77 0.75 7.52
N ILE A 30 9.80 1.30 8.27
CA ILE A 30 9.43 0.82 9.61
C ILE A 30 8.29 -0.21 9.52
N GLY A 31 8.62 -1.48 9.73
CA GLY A 31 7.64 -2.56 9.87
C GLY A 31 6.88 -2.83 8.57
N ARG A 32 5.55 -2.66 8.59
CA ARG A 32 4.67 -2.83 7.41
C ARG A 32 4.51 -1.55 6.56
N GLY A 33 5.32 -0.53 6.83
CA GLY A 33 5.26 0.77 6.16
C GLY A 33 4.35 1.76 6.90
N LYS A 34 4.91 2.94 7.20
CA LYS A 34 4.25 4.03 7.94
C LYS A 34 4.69 5.38 7.37
N LEU A 35 3.91 6.42 7.56
CA LEU A 35 4.37 7.80 7.43
C LEU A 35 4.58 8.43 8.81
N ARG A 36 5.52 9.37 8.91
CA ARG A 36 5.72 10.19 10.11
C ARG A 36 5.19 11.59 9.85
N LEU A 37 4.13 11.97 10.56
CA LEU A 37 3.75 13.37 10.69
C LEU A 37 4.61 13.98 11.80
N PHE A 38 5.37 15.03 11.50
CA PHE A 38 6.24 15.70 12.46
C PHE A 38 5.91 17.21 12.46
N ALA A 39 5.43 17.72 13.58
CA ALA A 39 5.02 19.11 13.72
C ALA A 39 5.72 19.79 14.89
N GLY A 40 5.89 21.10 14.81
CA GLY A 40 6.47 21.89 15.89
C GLY A 40 6.07 23.35 15.86
N ARG A 41 6.34 24.02 16.98
CA ARG A 41 6.22 25.47 17.18
C ARG A 41 7.59 26.12 17.10
N TYR A 42 7.65 27.28 16.45
CA TYR A 42 8.79 28.18 16.50
C TYR A 42 8.48 29.37 17.40
N ARG A 43 9.48 29.78 18.20
CA ARG A 43 9.47 31.07 18.90
C ARG A 43 10.56 31.95 18.28
N ARG A 44 10.20 33.20 17.93
CA ARG A 44 11.16 34.19 17.39
C ARG A 44 12.37 34.29 18.31
N SER A 45 13.58 34.31 17.71
CA SER A 45 14.90 34.28 18.38
C SER A 45 15.17 33.15 19.39
N ALA A 46 14.34 32.09 19.44
CA ALA A 46 14.55 30.93 20.31
C ALA A 46 14.46 29.56 19.59
N GLY A 47 14.26 29.55 18.27
CA GLY A 47 14.22 28.32 17.47
C GLY A 47 12.95 27.49 17.68
N MET A 48 13.10 26.16 17.69
CA MET A 48 11.98 25.22 17.86
C MET A 48 11.66 25.05 19.35
N GLU A 49 10.57 25.67 19.77
CA GLU A 49 10.12 25.74 21.17
C GLU A 49 9.55 24.39 21.67
N ALA A 50 8.72 23.75 20.84
CA ALA A 50 8.06 22.49 21.18
C ALA A 50 7.79 21.69 19.90
N HIS A 51 7.79 20.36 19.99
CA HIS A 51 7.55 19.49 18.85
C HIS A 51 6.86 18.18 19.25
N VAL A 52 6.21 17.56 18.27
CA VAL A 52 5.45 16.31 18.42
C VAL A 52 5.49 15.56 17.10
N PHE A 53 5.43 14.23 17.15
CA PHE A 53 5.28 13.40 15.96
C PHE A 53 4.26 12.30 16.19
N HIS A 54 3.64 11.87 15.08
CA HIS A 54 2.68 10.79 15.04
C HIS A 54 3.04 9.84 13.89
N PHE A 55 2.90 8.54 14.11
CA PHE A 55 3.17 7.53 13.09
C PHE A 55 1.85 6.99 12.55
N LEU A 56 1.57 7.32 11.30
CA LEU A 56 0.35 6.97 10.58
C LEU A 56 0.61 5.70 9.76
N ASP A 57 -0.31 4.75 9.82
CA ASP A 57 -0.22 3.50 9.04
C ASP A 57 -0.62 3.75 7.57
N LEU A 58 -0.06 2.97 6.64
CA LEU A 58 -0.24 3.19 5.20
C LEU A 58 -1.69 3.09 4.72
N SER A 59 -2.51 2.27 5.37
CA SER A 59 -3.96 2.18 5.16
C SER A 59 -4.63 3.55 5.35
N ASP A 60 -4.43 4.11 6.53
CA ASP A 60 -5.03 5.35 7.00
C ASP A 60 -4.47 6.56 6.26
N ALA A 61 -3.16 6.54 5.96
CA ALA A 61 -2.52 7.53 5.11
C ALA A 61 -3.21 7.64 3.74
N ARG A 62 -3.46 6.50 3.05
CA ARG A 62 -4.18 6.52 1.76
C ARG A 62 -5.57 7.14 1.91
N VAL A 63 -6.37 6.72 2.89
CA VAL A 63 -7.72 7.25 3.10
C VAL A 63 -7.72 8.76 3.39
N ILE A 64 -6.85 9.22 4.30
CA ILE A 64 -6.76 10.64 4.69
C ILE A 64 -6.29 11.50 3.53
N PHE A 65 -5.22 11.11 2.84
CA PHE A 65 -4.68 11.92 1.75
C PHE A 65 -5.56 11.84 0.49
N ASP A 66 -6.27 10.75 0.23
CA ASP A 66 -7.26 10.67 -0.86
C ASP A 66 -8.45 11.62 -0.63
N ALA A 67 -9.03 11.63 0.57
CA ALA A 67 -10.08 12.59 0.95
C ALA A 67 -9.57 14.04 0.90
N LEU A 68 -8.37 14.31 1.41
CA LEU A 68 -7.76 15.65 1.35
C LEU A 68 -7.42 16.10 -0.07
N ALA A 69 -6.96 15.21 -0.97
CA ALA A 69 -6.64 15.53 -2.37
C ALA A 69 -7.90 15.81 -3.19
N ARG A 70 -9.00 15.08 -2.93
CA ARG A 70 -10.32 15.39 -3.47
C ARG A 70 -10.91 16.71 -2.91
N GLY A 71 -10.46 17.15 -1.74
CA GLY A 71 -10.97 18.36 -1.07
C GLY A 71 -12.31 18.11 -0.35
N GLU A 72 -12.50 16.89 0.13
CA GLU A 72 -13.76 16.36 0.67
C GLU A 72 -14.31 17.21 1.83
N GLN A 73 -15.50 17.78 1.63
CA GLN A 73 -16.07 18.74 2.57
C GLN A 73 -16.59 18.07 3.84
N GLY A 74 -16.23 18.65 4.98
CA GLY A 74 -16.60 18.12 6.29
C GLY A 74 -15.83 16.88 6.73
N PHE A 75 -14.87 16.38 5.92
CA PHE A 75 -14.04 15.22 6.27
C PHE A 75 -13.36 15.39 7.63
N ARG A 76 -13.42 14.34 8.46
CA ARG A 76 -12.81 14.29 9.80
C ARG A 76 -12.19 12.91 10.03
N TYR A 77 -10.97 12.90 10.53
CA TYR A 77 -10.28 11.71 10.98
C TYR A 77 -9.68 11.96 12.37
N LYS A 78 -9.67 10.94 13.24
CA LYS A 78 -9.00 11.03 14.53
C LYS A 78 -8.44 9.68 14.95
N GLU A 79 -7.16 9.66 15.30
CA GLU A 79 -6.45 8.45 15.73
C GLU A 79 -5.73 8.66 17.06
N TYR A 80 -5.70 7.59 17.86
CA TYR A 80 -4.93 7.49 19.10
C TYR A 80 -3.84 6.43 18.93
N LYS A 81 -2.59 6.81 19.17
CA LYS A 81 -1.46 5.89 19.33
C LYS A 81 -0.89 6.06 20.74
N GLY A 82 -0.12 5.09 21.23
CA GLY A 82 0.50 5.19 22.54
C GLY A 82 1.86 4.53 22.66
N THR A 83 2.52 4.79 23.78
CA THR A 83 3.71 4.06 24.24
C THR A 83 3.40 3.56 25.65
N PRO A 84 3.50 2.24 25.93
CA PRO A 84 3.22 1.69 27.24
C PRO A 84 4.21 2.22 28.29
N PRO A 85 3.90 2.11 29.59
CA PRO A 85 4.82 2.49 30.65
C PRO A 85 6.15 1.75 30.52
N ARG A 86 7.27 2.43 30.77
CA ARG A 86 8.61 1.83 30.66
C ARG A 86 9.60 2.47 31.63
N ASN A 87 10.27 1.64 32.42
CA ASN A 87 11.30 2.03 33.40
C ASN A 87 10.82 3.17 34.31
N GLY A 88 9.68 2.98 35.01
CA GLY A 88 9.06 3.97 35.89
C GLY A 88 8.31 5.12 35.19
N ASN A 89 8.57 5.38 33.91
CA ASN A 89 7.80 6.38 33.15
C ASN A 89 6.38 5.86 32.89
N GLY A 90 5.38 6.68 33.19
CA GLY A 90 3.98 6.42 32.83
C GLY A 90 3.75 6.35 31.32
N ALA A 91 2.61 5.80 30.91
CA ALA A 91 2.25 5.71 29.50
C ALA A 91 2.19 7.09 28.82
N VAL A 92 2.51 7.13 27.53
CA VAL A 92 2.44 8.35 26.70
C VAL A 92 1.38 8.13 25.64
N SER A 93 0.36 8.99 25.61
CA SER A 93 -0.64 9.01 24.53
C SER A 93 -0.25 10.04 23.47
N ARG A 94 -0.50 9.71 22.20
CA ARG A 94 -0.34 10.59 21.04
C ARG A 94 -1.64 10.60 20.23
N VAL A 95 -2.06 11.78 19.82
CA VAL A 95 -3.33 11.98 19.10
C VAL A 95 -3.04 12.71 17.79
N LEU A 96 -3.64 12.21 16.72
CA LEU A 96 -3.77 12.88 15.43
C LEU A 96 -5.25 13.23 15.25
N SER A 97 -5.55 14.50 14.98
CA SER A 97 -6.85 14.92 14.45
C SER A 97 -6.65 15.60 13.09
N VAL A 98 -7.49 15.27 12.10
CA VAL A 98 -7.59 15.97 10.81
C VAL A 98 -9.04 16.42 10.64
N ALA A 99 -9.26 17.68 10.26
CA ALA A 99 -10.60 18.20 10.03
C ALA A 99 -10.64 19.26 8.92
N VAL A 100 -11.53 19.05 7.94
CA VAL A 100 -11.89 20.03 6.91
C VAL A 100 -13.08 20.86 7.40
N LYS A 101 -12.96 22.20 7.32
CA LYS A 101 -14.00 23.17 7.70
C LYS A 101 -14.08 24.26 6.63
N GLY A 102 -14.89 24.03 5.60
CA GLY A 102 -14.96 24.90 4.42
C GLY A 102 -13.60 24.95 3.71
N GLU A 103 -13.10 26.16 3.48
CA GLU A 103 -11.79 26.40 2.87
C GLU A 103 -10.58 26.07 3.76
N ASN A 104 -10.76 25.75 5.04
CA ASN A 104 -9.65 25.59 5.98
C ASN A 104 -9.53 24.14 6.43
N VAL A 105 -8.30 23.61 6.42
CA VAL A 105 -7.98 22.26 6.91
C VAL A 105 -7.07 22.39 8.12
N TYR A 106 -7.36 21.63 9.17
CA TYR A 106 -6.59 21.61 10.40
C TYR A 106 -5.99 20.22 10.59
N ILE A 107 -4.67 20.17 10.80
CA ILE A 107 -3.95 18.95 11.21
C ILE A 107 -3.36 19.22 12.59
N GLU A 108 -3.83 18.45 13.56
CA GLU A 108 -3.57 18.64 14.99
C GLU A 108 -2.85 17.41 15.53
N LEU A 109 -1.63 17.63 16.05
CA LEU A 109 -0.86 16.61 16.75
C LEU A 109 -0.77 16.95 18.24
N LYS A 110 -1.10 15.99 19.10
CA LYS A 110 -0.95 16.11 20.57
C LYS A 110 -0.10 14.97 21.12
N THR A 111 0.67 15.24 22.16
CA THR A 111 1.30 14.21 22.99
C THR A 111 1.18 14.58 24.47
N GLY A 112 0.86 13.61 25.32
CA GLY A 112 0.58 13.84 26.74
C GLY A 112 0.66 12.57 27.58
N PRO A 113 0.26 12.63 28.86
CA PRO A 113 0.13 11.44 29.68
C PRO A 113 -0.95 10.52 29.08
N GLY A 114 -0.71 9.22 29.16
CA GLY A 114 -1.67 8.20 28.77
C GLY A 114 -2.11 7.34 29.96
N LYS A 115 -3.24 6.65 29.80
CA LYS A 115 -3.70 5.58 30.68
C LYS A 115 -3.78 4.30 29.85
N LEU A 116 -3.18 3.23 30.37
CA LEU A 116 -3.37 1.89 29.82
C LEU A 116 -4.77 1.40 30.22
N THR A 117 -5.57 0.98 29.25
CA THR A 117 -6.89 0.37 29.48
C THR A 117 -6.76 -1.13 29.71
N ASN A 118 -7.80 -1.76 30.28
CA ASN A 118 -7.85 -3.20 30.51
C ASN A 118 -7.73 -4.02 29.20
N THR A 119 -7.99 -3.39 28.04
CA THR A 119 -7.82 -3.96 26.69
C THR A 119 -6.41 -3.77 26.11
N GLY A 120 -5.45 -3.22 26.87
CA GLY A 120 -4.08 -2.94 26.42
C GLY A 120 -3.94 -1.71 25.51
N ALA A 121 -5.04 -1.01 25.18
CA ALA A 121 -5.00 0.26 24.46
C ALA A 121 -4.55 1.41 25.38
N ILE A 122 -4.10 2.53 24.79
CA ILE A 122 -3.58 3.68 25.54
C ILE A 122 -4.35 4.94 25.15
N THR A 123 -5.19 5.41 26.07
CA THR A 123 -6.00 6.62 25.90
C THR A 123 -5.31 7.84 26.54
N PRO A 124 -5.65 9.09 26.14
CA PRO A 124 -5.18 10.29 26.83
C PRO A 124 -5.63 10.33 28.30
N ASN A 125 -4.78 10.82 29.19
CA ASN A 125 -5.03 10.85 30.64
C ASN A 125 -4.65 12.22 31.22
N GLY A 126 -5.50 13.22 30.99
CA GLY A 126 -5.24 14.62 31.31
C GLY A 126 -4.80 15.46 30.11
N PRO A 127 -4.32 16.71 30.33
CA PRO A 127 -3.97 17.64 29.26
C PRO A 127 -2.76 17.19 28.45
N ALA A 128 -2.68 17.64 27.19
CA ALA A 128 -1.51 17.44 26.35
C ALA A 128 -0.30 18.22 26.91
N LYS A 129 0.88 17.58 26.92
CA LYS A 129 2.15 18.24 27.27
C LYS A 129 2.67 19.09 26.11
N VAL A 130 2.45 18.64 24.88
CA VAL A 130 2.72 19.41 23.66
C VAL A 130 1.54 19.23 22.70
N GLU A 131 1.09 20.35 22.14
CA GLU A 131 0.03 20.43 21.15
C GLU A 131 0.47 21.35 20.01
N VAL A 132 0.32 20.87 18.78
CA VAL A 132 0.61 21.63 17.56
C VAL A 132 -0.52 21.42 16.56
N ASN A 133 -1.35 22.45 16.42
CA ASN A 133 -2.39 22.54 15.39
C ASN A 133 -1.85 23.39 14.23
N VAL A 134 -1.77 22.82 13.03
CA VAL A 134 -1.30 23.46 11.80
C VAL A 134 -2.48 23.65 10.86
N GLY A 135 -2.74 24.91 10.51
CA GLY A 135 -3.77 25.29 9.56
C GLY A 135 -3.25 25.36 8.13
N PHE A 136 -4.12 24.99 7.19
CA PHE A 136 -3.92 25.04 5.74
C PHE A 136 -5.14 25.67 5.10
N LYS A 137 -4.97 26.34 3.95
CA LYS A 137 -6.05 26.49 2.97
C LYS A 137 -6.27 25.18 2.23
N LEU A 138 -7.50 24.94 1.79
CA LEU A 138 -7.93 23.68 1.17
C LEU A 138 -7.07 23.32 -0.05
N TYR A 139 -6.67 24.30 -0.86
CA TYR A 139 -5.78 24.05 -2.00
C TYR A 139 -4.36 23.64 -1.59
N GLU A 140 -3.83 24.16 -0.48
CA GLU A 140 -2.52 23.75 0.06
C GLU A 140 -2.58 22.31 0.59
N ALA A 141 -3.65 21.97 1.32
CA ALA A 141 -3.90 20.62 1.82
C ALA A 141 -4.07 19.62 0.65
N ARG A 142 -4.78 20.01 -0.42
CA ARG A 142 -4.90 19.21 -1.65
C ARG A 142 -3.55 18.96 -2.32
N ARG A 143 -2.70 19.99 -2.43
CA ARG A 143 -1.34 19.87 -3.00
C ARG A 143 -0.47 18.92 -2.17
N MET A 144 -0.37 19.14 -0.86
CA MET A 144 0.35 18.25 0.07
C MET A 144 -0.13 16.80 -0.07
N ALA A 145 -1.45 16.60 -0.11
CA ALA A 145 -2.03 15.27 -0.18
C ALA A 145 -1.71 14.55 -1.51
N ALA A 146 -1.75 15.28 -2.64
CA ALA A 146 -1.35 14.75 -3.94
C ALA A 146 0.14 14.35 -3.99
N GLU A 147 1.03 15.19 -3.45
CA GLU A 147 2.47 14.90 -3.34
C GLU A 147 2.72 13.64 -2.48
N VAL A 148 2.02 13.50 -1.35
CA VAL A 148 2.16 12.35 -0.45
C VAL A 148 1.59 11.07 -1.07
N LEU A 149 0.45 11.12 -1.77
CA LEU A 149 -0.08 9.97 -2.50
C LEU A 149 0.86 9.53 -3.63
N ALA A 150 1.41 10.47 -4.40
CA ALA A 150 2.37 10.17 -5.46
C ALA A 150 3.63 9.46 -4.89
N TYR A 151 4.11 9.89 -3.72
CA TYR A 151 5.23 9.25 -3.03
C TYR A 151 4.89 7.84 -2.54
N ILE A 152 3.70 7.63 -1.97
CA ILE A 152 3.20 6.29 -1.58
C ILE A 152 3.14 5.37 -2.81
N HIS A 153 2.56 5.83 -3.92
CA HIS A 153 2.43 5.04 -5.15
C HIS A 153 3.80 4.69 -5.76
N ALA A 154 4.77 5.62 -5.75
CA ALA A 154 6.14 5.35 -6.18
C ALA A 154 6.81 4.27 -5.30
N TRP A 155 6.60 4.32 -3.99
CA TRP A 155 7.09 3.27 -3.08
C TRP A 155 6.40 1.92 -3.30
N ASP A 156 5.08 1.91 -3.54
CA ASP A 156 4.33 0.70 -3.86
C ASP A 156 4.87 0.03 -5.14
N VAL A 157 5.12 0.80 -6.21
CA VAL A 157 5.73 0.28 -7.45
C VAL A 157 7.13 -0.29 -7.20
N LEU A 158 7.98 0.41 -6.44
CA LEU A 158 9.31 -0.10 -6.06
C LEU A 158 9.22 -1.37 -5.20
N ARG A 159 8.19 -1.51 -4.36
CA ARG A 159 7.92 -2.74 -3.60
C ARG A 159 7.37 -3.85 -4.49
N MET A 160 6.54 -3.57 -5.49
CA MET A 160 6.09 -4.58 -6.47
C MET A 160 7.27 -5.12 -7.28
N ILE A 161 8.13 -4.25 -7.82
CA ILE A 161 9.33 -4.64 -8.58
C ILE A 161 10.28 -5.47 -7.69
N ALA A 162 10.61 -4.99 -6.48
CA ALA A 162 11.53 -5.69 -5.58
C ALA A 162 11.01 -7.07 -5.12
N ASN A 163 9.69 -7.26 -5.05
CA ASN A 163 9.05 -8.53 -4.69
C ASN A 163 8.45 -9.28 -5.90
N GLN A 164 8.81 -8.92 -7.14
CA GLN A 164 8.29 -9.54 -8.38
C GLN A 164 8.63 -11.03 -8.50
N HIS A 165 9.63 -11.51 -7.75
CA HIS A 165 9.98 -12.92 -7.64
C HIS A 165 9.12 -13.71 -6.62
N LEU A 166 8.33 -13.01 -5.79
CA LEU A 166 7.39 -13.60 -4.82
C LEU A 166 5.94 -13.52 -5.32
N VAL A 167 5.61 -12.47 -6.08
CA VAL A 167 4.34 -12.38 -6.81
C VAL A 167 4.49 -13.17 -8.10
N SER A 168 3.97 -14.41 -8.09
CA SER A 168 4.12 -15.43 -9.15
C SER A 168 4.16 -14.87 -10.57
N GLN A 169 5.07 -15.39 -11.41
CA GLN A 169 4.98 -15.18 -12.85
C GLN A 169 3.56 -15.56 -13.32
N PRO A 170 2.90 -14.73 -14.15
CA PRO A 170 1.58 -15.07 -14.67
C PRO A 170 1.69 -16.37 -15.46
N SER A 171 0.96 -17.40 -15.02
CA SER A 171 0.97 -18.69 -15.71
C SER A 171 0.57 -18.47 -17.16
N PRO A 172 1.37 -18.90 -18.15
CA PRO A 172 1.14 -18.57 -19.55
C PRO A 172 -0.23 -19.09 -19.97
N TYR A 173 -1.03 -18.24 -20.63
CA TYR A 173 -2.38 -18.56 -21.05
C TYR A 173 -2.39 -19.85 -21.88
N LEU A 174 -2.93 -20.91 -21.29
CA LEU A 174 -3.00 -22.22 -21.93
C LEU A 174 -4.12 -22.17 -22.97
N MET A 175 -3.74 -21.85 -24.21
CA MET A 175 -4.63 -21.81 -25.38
C MET A 175 -5.26 -23.20 -25.56
N VAL A 176 -6.49 -23.38 -25.07
CA VAL A 176 -7.25 -24.60 -25.27
C VAL A 176 -7.68 -24.65 -26.74
N SER A 177 -7.02 -25.51 -27.51
CA SER A 177 -7.41 -25.78 -28.90
C SER A 177 -8.82 -26.36 -28.93
N THR A 178 -9.80 -25.56 -29.33
CA THR A 178 -11.15 -26.05 -29.61
C THR A 178 -11.11 -26.95 -30.83
N THR A 179 -11.12 -28.27 -30.62
CA THR A 179 -11.15 -29.29 -31.67
C THR A 179 -12.54 -29.36 -32.32
N SER A 180 -12.88 -28.31 -33.06
CA SER A 180 -14.15 -28.16 -33.78
C SER A 180 -13.96 -28.02 -35.29
N GLU A 181 -12.99 -28.75 -35.87
CA GLU A 181 -12.85 -28.83 -37.32
C GLU A 181 -12.35 -30.22 -37.77
N ALA A 182 -13.31 -31.12 -38.00
CA ALA A 182 -13.10 -32.42 -38.62
C ALA A 182 -14.24 -32.69 -39.63
N ASN A 183 -14.04 -32.24 -40.87
CA ASN A 183 -14.83 -32.65 -42.03
C ASN A 183 -14.60 -34.17 -42.29
N ARG A 184 -15.50 -34.96 -42.91
CA ARG A 184 -16.75 -34.67 -43.63
C ARG A 184 -17.59 -35.95 -43.82
N ALA A 185 -18.88 -35.76 -44.11
CA ALA A 185 -19.76 -36.58 -44.98
C ALA A 185 -19.98 -38.09 -44.70
N GLY A 186 -21.26 -38.43 -44.50
CA GLY A 186 -21.84 -39.78 -44.64
C GLY A 186 -23.37 -39.66 -44.69
N THR A 187 -24.00 -40.08 -45.79
CA THR A 187 -25.38 -39.66 -46.12
C THR A 187 -26.37 -40.82 -46.18
N THR A 188 -27.43 -40.77 -45.35
CA THR A 188 -28.70 -41.50 -45.57
C THR A 188 -29.89 -40.68 -45.05
N PRO A 189 -31.11 -40.84 -45.62
CA PRO A 189 -32.26 -39.94 -45.43
C PRO A 189 -33.18 -40.36 -44.24
N PRO A 190 -34.25 -39.62 -43.91
CA PRO A 190 -34.73 -39.50 -42.53
C PRO A 190 -35.76 -40.55 -42.08
N ARG A 191 -35.88 -40.72 -40.76
CA ARG A 191 -37.04 -41.35 -40.12
C ARG A 191 -37.58 -40.49 -38.96
N GLU A 192 -38.90 -40.50 -38.89
CA GLU A 192 -39.87 -39.77 -38.06
C GLU A 192 -39.48 -39.34 -36.63
N ALA A 193 -40.07 -38.23 -36.18
CA ALA A 193 -39.88 -37.65 -34.85
C ALA A 193 -41.03 -37.99 -33.88
N PRO A 194 -40.74 -38.26 -32.60
CA PRO A 194 -41.69 -38.11 -31.50
C PRO A 194 -41.70 -36.67 -30.96
N LYS A 195 -42.89 -36.15 -30.60
CA LYS A 195 -43.06 -34.88 -29.87
C LYS A 195 -43.24 -35.11 -28.35
N PRO A 196 -43.17 -34.07 -27.49
CA PRO A 196 -42.56 -34.20 -26.16
C PRO A 196 -43.51 -34.34 -24.97
N ASN A 197 -42.94 -34.78 -23.85
CA ASN A 197 -43.37 -34.51 -22.47
C ASN A 197 -42.09 -34.36 -21.60
N GLY A 198 -41.99 -33.51 -20.58
CA GLY A 198 -42.98 -32.56 -20.05
C GLY A 198 -42.31 -31.41 -19.26
N ALA A 199 -43.12 -30.51 -18.70
CA ALA A 199 -42.69 -29.18 -18.25
C ALA A 199 -41.85 -29.12 -16.95
N ALA A 200 -40.96 -28.13 -16.90
CA ALA A 200 -40.54 -27.44 -15.67
C ALA A 200 -40.53 -25.93 -15.93
N LYS A 201 -41.21 -25.12 -15.10
CA LYS A 201 -41.32 -23.66 -15.26
C LYS A 201 -40.20 -22.92 -14.51
N PRO A 202 -39.61 -21.85 -15.06
CA PRO A 202 -38.99 -20.80 -14.25
C PRO A 202 -40.08 -19.93 -13.58
N PRO A 203 -39.91 -19.48 -12.33
CA PRO A 203 -40.83 -18.53 -11.70
C PRO A 203 -40.65 -17.11 -12.26
N ALA A 204 -41.75 -16.34 -12.28
CA ALA A 204 -41.78 -14.99 -12.87
C ALA A 204 -41.59 -13.86 -11.83
N ILE A 205 -41.27 -12.67 -12.34
CA ILE A 205 -41.03 -11.43 -11.60
C ILE A 205 -42.36 -10.83 -11.10
N ILE A 206 -42.35 -10.22 -9.91
CA ILE A 206 -43.38 -9.25 -9.49
C ILE A 206 -42.74 -7.86 -9.41
N HIS A 207 -43.32 -6.91 -10.13
CA HIS A 207 -42.95 -5.49 -10.08
C HIS A 207 -43.77 -4.74 -9.02
N SER A 208 -43.14 -3.75 -8.39
CA SER A 208 -43.82 -2.49 -8.08
C SER A 208 -42.86 -1.31 -8.17
N SER A 209 -43.40 -0.15 -8.49
CA SER A 209 -42.69 1.15 -8.56
C SER A 209 -43.75 2.24 -8.47
N PRO A 210 -43.38 3.45 -8.02
CA PRO A 210 -43.42 4.53 -9.00
C PRO A 210 -42.20 5.48 -8.95
N ARG A 211 -42.02 6.21 -10.06
CA ARG A 211 -41.11 7.34 -10.27
C ARG A 211 -41.94 8.55 -10.70
N PRO A 212 -41.42 9.78 -10.55
CA PRO A 212 -40.78 10.44 -11.69
C PRO A 212 -39.45 11.14 -11.27
N VAL A 213 -38.67 11.81 -12.14
CA VAL A 213 -38.82 12.06 -13.59
C VAL A 213 -37.76 11.23 -14.38
N THR A 214 -36.79 11.70 -15.20
CA THR A 214 -36.19 13.03 -15.47
C THR A 214 -35.54 13.04 -16.89
N ARG A 215 -34.99 14.19 -17.31
CA ARG A 215 -34.40 14.51 -18.64
C ARG A 215 -32.90 14.91 -18.50
N LYS A 216 -32.04 14.93 -19.53
CA LYS A 216 -32.28 14.91 -21.01
C LYS A 216 -31.09 14.28 -21.78
N ASN A 217 -31.32 13.90 -23.04
CA ASN A 217 -30.39 13.14 -23.91
C ASN A 217 -29.44 14.03 -24.73
N LYS A 218 -28.34 13.45 -25.26
CA LYS A 218 -28.16 13.29 -26.73
C LYS A 218 -27.07 12.29 -27.13
N LEU A 219 -27.25 11.67 -28.30
CA LEU A 219 -26.25 10.87 -29.03
C LEU A 219 -25.47 11.76 -30.02
N ALA A 220 -24.27 11.33 -30.40
CA ALA A 220 -23.90 11.18 -31.82
C ALA A 220 -22.73 10.20 -31.96
N SER A 221 -22.82 9.28 -32.93
CA SER A 221 -21.72 8.43 -33.39
C SER A 221 -21.58 8.56 -34.91
N LYS A 222 -20.39 8.26 -35.43
CA LYS A 222 -20.18 7.89 -36.83
C LYS A 222 -18.96 6.97 -36.95
N ALA A 223 -18.93 6.16 -38.00
CA ALA A 223 -17.96 5.09 -38.23
C ALA A 223 -17.33 5.23 -39.64
N ASP A 224 -16.81 4.11 -40.16
CA ASP A 224 -16.16 3.91 -41.47
C ASP A 224 -14.72 4.49 -41.57
N SER A 225 -13.74 3.81 -42.18
CA SER A 225 -13.71 2.45 -42.79
C SER A 225 -12.28 1.88 -42.91
N SER A 226 -12.17 0.55 -43.08
CA SER A 226 -10.96 -0.18 -43.51
C SER A 226 -11.11 -0.60 -44.99
N PRO A 227 -10.05 -0.96 -45.78
CA PRO A 227 -9.41 -2.30 -45.65
C PRO A 227 -7.94 -2.47 -46.15
N GLY A 228 -7.33 -3.65 -45.85
CA GLY A 228 -6.17 -4.24 -46.56
C GLY A 228 -4.76 -3.85 -46.06
N GLY A 229 -3.71 -4.68 -46.16
CA GLY A 229 -3.64 -6.10 -46.57
C GLY A 229 -2.20 -6.68 -46.61
N ASN A 230 -2.07 -8.02 -46.64
CA ASN A 230 -0.89 -8.84 -46.98
C ASN A 230 0.46 -8.73 -46.19
N GLY A 231 0.80 -9.81 -45.46
CA GLY A 231 1.76 -10.82 -45.99
C GLY A 231 3.19 -10.97 -45.42
N ARG A 232 3.50 -12.19 -44.93
CA ARG A 232 4.86 -12.81 -44.71
C ARG A 232 5.73 -12.15 -43.60
N THR A 233 6.75 -12.80 -42.99
CA THR A 233 7.32 -14.16 -43.17
C THR A 233 7.68 -14.81 -41.81
N ARG A 234 8.22 -16.04 -41.83
CA ARG A 234 8.53 -16.92 -40.68
C ARG A 234 10.05 -17.17 -40.56
N ASN A 235 10.47 -17.73 -39.43
CA ASN A 235 11.80 -18.33 -39.09
C ASN A 235 12.76 -17.43 -38.28
N GLY A 236 13.51 -17.97 -37.31
CA GLY A 236 13.46 -19.37 -36.85
C GLY A 236 14.37 -19.75 -35.68
N ASN A 237 14.16 -20.99 -35.21
CA ASN A 237 14.98 -21.87 -34.37
C ASN A 237 16.14 -21.31 -33.52
N ALA A 238 16.00 -21.44 -32.21
CA ALA A 238 16.97 -22.19 -31.41
C ALA A 238 16.29 -22.86 -30.20
N LYS A 239 16.36 -24.20 -30.10
CA LYS A 239 16.08 -24.91 -28.83
C LYS A 239 17.37 -25.00 -28.03
N GLN A 240 17.34 -24.63 -26.75
CA GLN A 240 18.26 -25.19 -25.77
C GLN A 240 17.48 -25.59 -24.50
N ASN A 241 17.63 -26.86 -24.12
CA ASN A 241 16.91 -27.45 -22.99
C ASN A 241 17.62 -27.11 -21.67
N GLY A 242 17.34 -25.94 -21.11
CA GLY A 242 17.72 -25.61 -19.74
C GLY A 242 16.81 -26.29 -18.71
N ARG A 243 17.24 -27.41 -18.12
CA ARG A 243 16.59 -27.98 -16.92
C ARG A 243 16.71 -26.99 -15.75
N SER A 244 15.68 -26.21 -15.48
CA SER A 244 15.60 -25.41 -14.25
C SER A 244 15.35 -26.31 -13.04
N SER A 245 16.19 -26.17 -12.02
CA SER A 245 16.15 -26.98 -10.78
C SER A 245 14.88 -26.73 -9.96
N PRO A 246 14.49 -27.66 -9.06
CA PRO A 246 13.44 -27.40 -8.07
C PRO A 246 13.78 -26.17 -7.22
N SER A 247 12.74 -25.54 -6.66
CA SER A 247 12.81 -24.33 -5.83
C SER A 247 13.90 -24.44 -4.76
N GLN A 248 14.98 -23.65 -4.93
CA GLN A 248 16.10 -23.65 -4.00
C GLN A 248 15.69 -23.02 -2.68
N VAL A 249 15.27 -23.88 -1.73
CA VAL A 249 15.19 -23.55 -0.30
C VAL A 249 16.53 -22.94 0.09
N LEU A 250 16.50 -21.67 0.52
CA LEU A 250 17.70 -20.98 1.02
C LEU A 250 18.26 -21.77 2.21
N ARG A 251 19.57 -22.00 2.21
CA ARG A 251 20.27 -22.76 3.26
C ARG A 251 21.42 -21.95 3.83
N TYR A 252 21.61 -22.05 5.13
CA TYR A 252 22.81 -21.56 5.80
C TYR A 252 24.04 -22.39 5.41
N GLY A 253 25.24 -21.90 5.76
CA GLY A 253 26.49 -22.63 5.53
C GLY A 253 26.57 -23.98 6.27
N ASP A 254 25.88 -24.10 7.40
CA ASP A 254 25.65 -25.36 8.14
C ASP A 254 24.63 -26.32 7.46
N GLY A 255 24.10 -25.95 6.28
CA GLY A 255 23.15 -26.73 5.50
C GLY A 255 21.69 -26.64 5.97
N THR A 256 21.41 -26.03 7.14
CA THR A 256 20.04 -25.92 7.65
C THR A 256 19.19 -24.97 6.80
N PRO A 257 17.88 -25.24 6.62
CA PRO A 257 17.01 -24.40 5.81
C PRO A 257 16.67 -23.09 6.54
N VAL A 258 16.65 -21.99 5.78
CA VAL A 258 16.03 -20.72 6.19
C VAL A 258 14.52 -20.91 6.20
N SER A 259 13.83 -20.43 7.24
CA SER A 259 12.37 -20.50 7.31
C SER A 259 11.74 -19.58 6.25
N ALA A 260 11.09 -20.18 5.24
CA ALA A 260 10.49 -19.45 4.13
C ALA A 260 9.42 -18.44 4.58
N ASP A 261 8.61 -18.83 5.57
CA ASP A 261 7.54 -18.01 6.16
C ASP A 261 8.09 -16.82 6.96
N ASN A 262 9.32 -16.93 7.46
CA ASN A 262 9.98 -15.85 8.19
C ASN A 262 10.61 -14.84 7.23
N LEU A 263 9.78 -13.99 6.62
CA LEU A 263 10.20 -12.93 5.72
C LEU A 263 11.31 -12.03 6.29
N ALA A 264 11.38 -11.82 7.61
CA ALA A 264 12.47 -11.04 8.22
C ALA A 264 13.82 -11.77 8.14
N GLU A 265 13.82 -13.09 8.34
CA GLU A 265 14.99 -13.97 8.22
C GLU A 265 15.46 -14.06 6.75
N CYS A 266 14.53 -14.26 5.81
CA CYS A 266 14.80 -14.26 4.37
C CYS A 266 15.39 -12.92 3.88
N ASN A 267 14.79 -11.78 4.25
CA ASN A 267 15.32 -10.45 3.86
C ASN A 267 16.69 -10.18 4.48
N THR A 268 16.92 -10.59 5.73
CA THR A 268 18.23 -10.46 6.38
C THR A 268 19.27 -11.35 5.68
N TYR A 269 18.92 -12.58 5.30
CA TYR A 269 19.79 -13.52 4.60
C TYR A 269 20.29 -12.95 3.27
N VAL A 270 19.39 -12.39 2.45
CA VAL A 270 19.74 -11.73 1.18
C VAL A 270 20.69 -10.56 1.43
N ARG A 271 20.41 -9.74 2.45
CA ARG A 271 21.23 -8.57 2.79
C ARG A 271 22.63 -8.94 3.31
N TYR A 272 22.75 -10.01 4.10
CA TYR A 272 24.04 -10.56 4.52
C TYR A 272 24.87 -10.98 3.31
N ARG A 273 24.27 -11.72 2.37
CA ARG A 273 24.93 -12.17 1.14
C ARG A 273 25.40 -11.00 0.27
N GLN A 274 24.63 -9.91 0.22
CA GLN A 274 25.02 -8.67 -0.46
C GLN A 274 26.19 -7.95 0.24
N GLU A 275 26.20 -7.87 1.57
CA GLU A 275 27.23 -7.13 2.34
C GLU A 275 28.52 -7.93 2.60
N LYS A 276 28.50 -9.25 2.41
CA LYS A 276 29.63 -10.17 2.75
C LYS A 276 30.05 -11.09 1.62
N GLY A 277 29.39 -11.05 0.45
CA GLY A 277 29.66 -11.92 -0.71
C GLY A 277 29.37 -13.41 -0.50
N THR A 278 29.08 -13.82 0.73
CA THR A 278 29.06 -15.21 1.21
C THR A 278 27.71 -15.54 1.85
N VAL A 279 27.37 -16.83 1.93
CA VAL A 279 26.18 -17.27 2.68
C VAL A 279 26.44 -17.15 4.19
N PRO A 280 25.43 -16.83 5.02
CA PRO A 280 25.62 -16.80 6.48
C PRO A 280 25.93 -18.22 6.98
N PRO A 281 27.02 -18.44 7.75
CA PRO A 281 27.40 -19.78 8.21
C PRO A 281 26.31 -20.49 9.02
N SER A 282 25.54 -19.75 9.81
CA SER A 282 24.39 -20.29 10.55
C SER A 282 23.34 -19.22 10.85
N LYS A 283 22.15 -19.68 11.26
CA LYS A 283 21.06 -18.83 11.77
C LYS A 283 21.52 -17.90 12.90
N ARG A 284 22.44 -18.35 13.76
CA ARG A 284 22.99 -17.55 14.87
C ARG A 284 23.84 -16.38 14.37
N VAL A 285 24.67 -16.59 13.33
CA VAL A 285 25.45 -15.51 12.70
C VAL A 285 24.52 -14.50 12.02
N LEU A 286 23.47 -14.98 11.35
CA LEU A 286 22.49 -14.08 10.73
C LEU A 286 21.73 -13.22 11.75
N GLN A 287 21.36 -13.79 12.91
CA GLN A 287 20.74 -13.03 14.00
C GLN A 287 21.70 -12.01 14.62
N GLN A 288 23.00 -12.31 14.75
CA GLN A 288 24.00 -11.33 15.20
C GLN A 288 24.18 -10.18 14.20
N PHE A 289 24.16 -10.48 12.91
CA PHE A 289 24.17 -9.46 11.84
C PHE A 289 22.93 -8.56 11.89
N TYR A 290 21.73 -9.15 12.02
CA TYR A 290 20.48 -8.41 12.20
C TYR A 290 20.53 -7.46 13.40
N ARG A 291 20.97 -7.96 14.56
CA ARG A 291 21.13 -7.17 15.80
C ARG A 291 22.06 -5.97 15.61
N ARG A 292 23.24 -6.19 15.01
CA ARG A 292 24.20 -5.12 14.67
C ARG A 292 23.60 -4.06 13.74
N GLN A 293 22.79 -4.43 12.74
CA GLN A 293 22.11 -3.46 11.88
C GLN A 293 20.87 -2.81 12.53
N ALA A 294 20.23 -3.47 13.49
CA ALA A 294 19.07 -2.95 14.23
C ALA A 294 19.45 -2.00 15.39
N GLY A 295 20.71 -2.01 15.83
CA GLY A 295 21.18 -1.23 16.98
C GLY A 295 20.73 -1.81 18.33
N VAL A 296 20.70 -3.14 18.45
CA VAL A 296 20.23 -3.91 19.63
C VAL A 296 21.24 -4.98 20.02
#